data_AF-A0A1E4NMN6-F1
#
_entry.id   AF-A0A1E4NMN6-F1
#
_cell.length_a   1.000
_cell.length_b   1.000
_cell.length_c   1.000
_cell.angle_alpha   90.00
_cell.angle_beta   90.00
_cell.angle_gamma   90.00
#
_symmetry.space_group_name_H-M   'P 1'
#
loop_
_entity.id
_entity.type
_entity.pdbx_description
1 polymer ?
#
loop_
_entity_poly.entity_id
_entity_poly.type
_entity_poly.pdbx_seq_one_letter_code
_entity_poly.pdbx_strand_id
1 'polypeptide(L)'
;MLAASLQDDDIQHDRVVTEIADLQIVKAILDKSKRKWEFMWRGFKISAPVIDDQFYKDFFAHNITIAPGDVLNVTLHILQQRDEDTGIYRNVGYEVVTVHSHTPRVTQMRLADQL
;
A
#
# COMPACT_ATOMS: atom_id res chain seq x y z
N MET A 1 20.37 -29.31 3.71
CA MET A 1 18.98 -28.86 3.55
C MET A 1 18.94 -27.38 3.86
N LEU A 2 18.77 -26.52 2.84
CA LEU A 2 18.61 -25.07 3.00
C LEU A 2 17.20 -24.71 2.54
N ALA A 3 16.48 -24.01 3.41
CA ALA A 3 15.09 -23.63 3.23
C ALA A 3 14.90 -22.89 1.90
N ALA A 4 13.92 -23.34 1.11
CA ALA A 4 13.44 -22.63 -0.05
C ALA A 4 12.90 -21.26 0.41
N SER A 5 13.58 -20.19 0.02
CA SER A 5 13.03 -18.85 0.01
C SER A 5 11.89 -18.83 -1.00
N LEU A 6 10.65 -19.00 -0.53
CA LEU A 6 9.44 -18.81 -1.32
C LEU A 6 9.39 -17.33 -1.72
N GLN A 7 9.65 -17.09 -3.00
CA GLN A 7 9.43 -15.80 -3.64
C GLN A 7 7.91 -15.61 -3.73
N ASP A 8 7.36 -14.73 -2.89
CA ASP A 8 5.96 -14.27 -2.89
C ASP A 8 5.59 -13.43 -4.14
N ASP A 9 6.32 -13.58 -5.25
CA ASP A 9 6.40 -12.59 -6.32
C ASP A 9 5.39 -12.75 -7.46
N ASP A 10 4.55 -13.79 -7.42
CA ASP A 10 3.52 -14.01 -8.44
C ASP A 10 2.25 -14.62 -7.81
N ILE A 11 1.41 -13.76 -7.22
CA ILE A 11 0.10 -14.19 -6.70
C ILE A 11 -0.76 -14.58 -7.90
N GLN A 12 -1.03 -15.88 -8.04
CA GLN A 12 -1.95 -16.36 -9.06
C GLN A 12 -3.33 -15.71 -8.86
N HIS A 13 -3.79 -15.02 -9.88
CA HIS A 13 -5.07 -14.33 -9.90
C HIS A 13 -5.70 -14.43 -11.29
N ASP A 14 -7.03 -14.44 -11.33
CA ASP A 14 -7.78 -14.57 -12.58
C ASP A 14 -8.20 -13.21 -13.13
N ARG A 15 -8.27 -12.21 -12.25
CA ARG A 15 -8.70 -10.86 -12.59
C ARG A 15 -8.05 -9.81 -11.71
N VAL A 16 -7.85 -8.62 -12.26
CA VAL A 16 -7.52 -7.40 -11.52
C VAL A 16 -8.71 -6.45 -11.56
N VAL A 17 -9.10 -5.93 -10.40
CA VAL A 17 -10.06 -4.83 -10.27
C VAL A 17 -9.29 -3.58 -9.86
N THR A 18 -9.47 -2.48 -10.59
CA THR A 18 -8.80 -1.21 -10.33
C THR A 18 -9.76 -0.24 -9.64
N GLU A 19 -9.31 0.39 -8.56
CA GLU A 19 -10.10 1.34 -7.77
C GLU A 19 -9.26 2.54 -7.33
N ILE A 20 -9.87 3.74 -7.26
CA ILE A 20 -9.27 4.88 -6.56
C ILE A 20 -9.62 4.77 -5.07
N ALA A 21 -8.61 4.69 -4.21
CA ALA A 21 -8.79 4.44 -2.79
C ALA A 21 -7.91 5.36 -1.93
N ASP A 22 -8.43 5.72 -0.76
CA ASP A 22 -7.64 6.34 0.30
C ASP A 22 -7.12 5.25 1.24
N LEU A 23 -5.80 5.18 1.35
CA LEU A 23 -5.09 4.23 2.20
C LEU A 23 -4.33 4.98 3.28
N GLN A 24 -4.66 4.71 4.54
CA GLN A 24 -3.88 5.26 5.65
C GLN A 24 -2.66 4.36 5.91
N ILE A 25 -1.47 4.95 6.01
CA ILE A 25 -0.24 4.23 6.30
C ILE A 25 -0.29 3.72 7.75
N VAL A 26 -0.17 2.41 7.94
CA VAL A 26 0.07 1.80 9.26
C VAL A 26 1.56 1.51 9.41
N LYS A 27 2.18 0.92 8.38
CA LYS A 27 3.61 0.63 8.34
C LYS A 27 4.15 0.85 6.91
N ALA A 28 5.11 1.75 6.79
CA ALA A 28 5.80 2.02 5.54
C ALA A 28 7.12 1.25 5.44
N ILE A 29 7.54 0.94 4.21
CA ILE A 29 8.87 0.45 3.88
C ILE A 29 9.54 1.51 3.02
N LEU A 30 10.68 2.02 3.48
CA LEU A 30 11.36 3.15 2.86
C LEU A 30 12.26 2.75 1.70
N ASP A 31 12.56 1.45 1.57
CA ASP A 31 13.32 0.90 0.45
C ASP A 31 12.38 0.54 -0.72
N LYS A 32 12.74 0.95 -1.94
CA LYS A 32 12.04 0.53 -3.15
C LYS A 32 12.16 -0.99 -3.33
N SER A 33 11.07 -1.71 -3.07
CA SER A 33 11.02 -3.17 -3.13
C SER A 33 9.58 -3.66 -3.27
N LYS A 34 9.39 -4.96 -3.54
CA LYS A 34 8.07 -5.62 -3.51
C LYS A 34 7.58 -5.94 -2.09
N ARG A 35 8.26 -5.45 -1.05
CA ARG A 35 7.84 -5.70 0.33
C ARG A 35 6.51 -4.99 0.59
N LYS A 36 5.61 -5.69 1.26
CA LYS A 36 4.25 -5.21 1.51
C LYS A 36 4.23 -4.21 2.65
N TRP A 37 3.73 -3.01 2.37
CA TRP A 37 3.37 -2.03 3.38
C TRP A 37 2.10 -2.49 4.08
N GLU A 38 1.83 -1.98 5.27
CA GLU A 38 0.53 -2.15 5.93
C GLU A 38 -0.28 -0.87 5.82
N PHE A 39 -1.54 -1.01 5.40
CA PHE A 39 -2.47 0.09 5.25
C PHE A 39 -3.78 -0.18 6.00
N MET A 40 -4.44 0.91 6.36
CA MET A 40 -5.85 0.92 6.75
C MET A 40 -6.70 1.28 5.54
N TRP A 41 -7.62 0.41 5.14
CA TRP A 41 -8.54 0.66 4.04
C TRP A 41 -9.98 0.36 4.49
N ARG A 42 -10.87 1.34 4.45
CA ARG A 42 -12.31 1.19 4.82
C ARG A 42 -12.52 0.43 6.16
N GLY A 43 -11.62 0.64 7.13
CA GLY A 43 -11.69 0.02 8.45
C GLY A 43 -11.09 -1.39 8.57
N PHE A 44 -10.55 -1.99 7.50
CA PHE A 44 -9.82 -3.27 7.56
C PHE A 44 -8.39 -3.20 7.03
N LYS A 45 -7.49 -3.92 7.70
CA LYS A 45 -6.05 -3.84 7.41
C LYS A 45 -5.76 -4.63 6.14
N ILE A 46 -5.01 -4.02 5.23
CA ILE A 46 -4.50 -4.70 4.03
C ILE A 46 -2.99 -4.59 3.97
N SER A 47 -2.37 -5.52 3.24
CA SER A 47 -0.95 -5.50 2.94
C SER A 47 -0.76 -5.41 1.43
N ALA A 48 -0.06 -4.38 0.98
CA ALA A 48 0.16 -4.11 -0.45
C ALA A 48 1.57 -3.55 -0.66
N PRO A 49 2.32 -3.99 -1.69
CA PRO A 49 3.49 -3.26 -2.12
C PRO A 49 3.08 -1.94 -2.80
N VAL A 50 3.92 -0.93 -2.65
CA VAL A 50 3.87 0.27 -3.48
C VAL A 50 4.83 0.06 -4.64
N ILE A 51 4.32 0.03 -5.87
CA ILE A 51 5.10 -0.21 -7.09
C ILE A 51 5.20 1.04 -7.98
N ASP A 52 4.79 2.18 -7.46
CA ASP A 52 4.86 3.47 -8.15
C ASP A 52 6.30 4.02 -8.14
N ASP A 53 6.94 3.96 -9.29
CA ASP A 53 8.29 4.47 -9.51
C ASP A 53 8.43 5.98 -9.30
N GLN A 54 7.40 6.75 -9.65
CA GLN A 54 7.45 8.21 -9.53
C GLN A 54 7.34 8.61 -8.06
N PHE A 55 6.45 7.96 -7.31
CA PHE A 55 6.34 8.16 -5.87
C PHE A 55 7.68 7.97 -5.15
N TYR A 56 8.44 6.90 -5.45
CA TYR A 56 9.75 6.70 -4.82
C TYR A 56 10.78 7.75 -5.25
N LYS A 57 10.75 8.22 -6.51
CA LYS A 57 11.64 9.32 -6.93
C LYS A 57 11.39 10.58 -6.10
N ASP A 58 10.13 10.93 -5.90
CA ASP A 58 9.74 12.10 -5.11
C ASP A 58 10.04 11.93 -3.62
N PHE A 59 9.84 10.72 -3.09
CA PHE A 59 10.19 10.37 -1.72
C PHE A 59 11.71 10.47 -1.47
N PHE A 60 12.55 9.89 -2.34
CA PHE A 60 14.02 9.96 -2.20
C PHE A 60 14.57 11.38 -2.44
N ALA A 61 13.90 12.17 -3.28
CA ALA A 61 14.21 13.59 -3.45
C ALA A 61 13.78 14.46 -2.25
N HIS A 62 13.16 13.87 -1.21
CA HIS A 62 12.58 14.57 -0.06
C HIS A 62 11.45 15.55 -0.43
N ASN A 63 10.84 15.40 -1.60
CA ASN A 63 9.66 16.17 -2.00
C ASN A 63 8.41 15.71 -1.22
N ILE A 64 8.41 14.45 -0.79
CA ILE A 64 7.34 13.84 0.01
C ILE A 64 7.98 13.18 1.22
N THR A 65 7.44 13.42 2.41
CA THR A 65 7.82 12.72 3.64
C THR A 65 6.61 11.96 4.16
N ILE A 66 6.78 10.67 4.43
CA ILE A 66 5.70 9.80 4.91
C ILE A 66 5.90 9.44 6.39
N ALA A 67 4.78 9.28 7.08
CA ALA A 67 4.74 8.77 8.43
C ALA A 67 3.49 7.90 8.67
N PRO A 68 3.51 7.00 9.68
CA PRO A 68 2.31 6.28 10.08
C PRO A 68 1.16 7.24 10.41
N GLY A 69 -0.03 6.98 9.90
CA GLY A 69 -1.21 7.82 10.04
C GLY A 69 -1.48 8.74 8.86
N ASP A 70 -0.49 8.97 7.98
CA ASP A 70 -0.70 9.73 6.73
C ASP A 70 -1.61 8.95 5.78
N VAL A 71 -2.27 9.67 4.88
CA VAL A 71 -3.19 9.09 3.90
C VAL A 71 -2.63 9.26 2.49
N LEU A 72 -2.62 8.19 1.71
CA LEU A 72 -2.31 8.20 0.29
C LEU A 72 -3.59 8.00 -0.51
N ASN A 73 -3.88 8.91 -1.44
CA ASN A 73 -4.88 8.69 -2.48
C ASN A 73 -4.21 7.94 -3.63
N VAL A 74 -4.71 6.75 -3.96
CA VAL A 74 -4.00 5.83 -4.86
C VAL A 74 -4.90 5.18 -5.89
N THR A 75 -4.29 4.74 -6.99
CA THR A 75 -4.83 3.65 -7.80
C THR A 75 -4.44 2.32 -7.17
N LEU A 76 -5.43 1.61 -6.62
CA LEU A 76 -5.28 0.30 -6.01
C LEU A 76 -5.71 -0.78 -7.00
N HIS A 77 -4.83 -1.74 -7.26
CA HIS A 77 -5.18 -2.99 -7.90
C HIS A 77 -5.56 -4.02 -6.84
N ILE A 78 -6.74 -4.62 -7.02
CA ILE A 78 -7.27 -5.70 -6.19
C ILE A 78 -7.19 -6.97 -7.04
N LEU A 79 -6.26 -7.86 -6.68
CA LEU A 79 -6.07 -9.13 -7.34
C LEU A 79 -7.15 -10.09 -6.86
N GLN A 80 -7.90 -10.68 -7.78
CA GLN A 80 -9.01 -11.57 -7.47
C GLN A 80 -8.82 -12.94 -8.11
N GLN A 81 -9.15 -13.96 -7.34
CA GLN A 81 -9.21 -15.35 -7.79
C GLN A 81 -10.65 -15.84 -7.68
N ARG A 82 -11.12 -16.53 -8.71
CA ARG A 82 -12.42 -17.19 -8.71
C ARG A 82 -12.32 -18.48 -7.92
N ASP A 83 -13.21 -18.63 -6.96
CA ASP A 83 -13.40 -19.88 -6.26
C ASP A 83 -14.15 -20.86 -7.20
N GLU A 84 -13.56 -22.02 -7.49
CA GLU A 84 -14.12 -22.97 -8.48
C GLU A 84 -15.44 -23.58 -8.02
N ASP A 85 -15.58 -23.83 -6.71
CA ASP A 85 -16.75 -24.48 -6.13
C ASP A 85 -17.97 -23.56 -6.09
N THR A 86 -17.74 -22.29 -5.73
CA THR A 86 -18.82 -21.30 -5.54
C THR A 86 -19.00 -20.36 -6.73
N GLY A 87 -17.98 -20.26 -7.60
CA GLY A 87 -17.91 -19.31 -8.70
C GLY A 87 -17.70 -17.85 -8.27
N ILE A 88 -17.52 -17.57 -6.98
CA ILE A 88 -17.39 -16.23 -6.40
C ILE A 88 -15.93 -15.77 -6.47
N TYR A 89 -15.70 -14.51 -6.83
CA TYR A 89 -14.35 -13.92 -6.78
C TYR A 89 -14.01 -13.48 -5.36
N ARG A 90 -12.85 -13.93 -4.87
CA ARG A 90 -12.27 -13.47 -3.60
C ARG A 90 -11.01 -12.64 -3.86
N ASN A 91 -10.78 -11.64 -3.02
CA ASN A 91 -9.55 -10.85 -3.05
C ASN A 91 -8.39 -11.71 -2.52
N VAL A 92 -7.33 -11.86 -3.32
CA VAL A 92 -6.13 -12.63 -2.97
C VAL A 92 -4.90 -11.73 -2.80
N GLY A 93 -4.96 -10.49 -3.25
CA GLY A 93 -3.86 -9.54 -3.12
C GLY A 93 -4.25 -8.10 -3.45
N TYR A 94 -3.32 -7.21 -3.15
CA TYR A 94 -3.46 -5.77 -3.34
C TYR A 94 -2.14 -5.19 -3.82
N GLU A 95 -2.18 -4.21 -4.72
CA GLU A 95 -0.99 -3.50 -5.20
C GLU A 95 -1.30 -2.01 -5.37
N VAL A 96 -0.45 -1.14 -4.82
CA VAL A 96 -0.55 0.30 -5.01
C VAL A 96 0.26 0.66 -6.26
N VAL A 97 -0.45 0.95 -7.35
CA VAL A 97 0.14 1.15 -8.69
C VAL A 97 0.53 2.61 -8.93
N THR A 98 -0.26 3.53 -8.39
CA THR A 98 -0.02 4.98 -8.54
C THR A 98 -0.45 5.69 -7.27
N VAL A 99 0.38 6.63 -6.80
CA VAL A 99 0.06 7.54 -5.70
C VAL A 99 -0.25 8.91 -6.30
N HIS A 100 -1.51 9.34 -6.21
CA HIS A 100 -1.97 10.61 -6.78
C HIS A 100 -1.70 11.77 -5.84
N SER A 101 -1.87 11.55 -4.54
CA SER A 101 -1.61 12.57 -3.52
C SER A 101 -1.29 11.96 -2.15
N HIS A 102 -0.60 12.76 -1.33
CA HIS A 102 -0.27 12.46 0.06
C HIS A 102 -0.87 13.53 0.96
N THR A 103 -1.58 13.10 2.00
CA THR A 103 -2.15 13.97 3.03
C THR A 103 -1.52 13.61 4.38
N PRO A 104 -0.72 14.51 4.97
CA PRO A 104 -0.12 14.29 6.29
C PRO A 104 -1.18 14.11 7.36
N ARG A 105 -0.89 13.26 8.36
CA ARG A 105 -1.75 13.12 9.53
C ARG A 105 -1.89 14.45 10.28
N VAL A 106 -3.06 14.65 10.88
CA VAL A 106 -3.25 15.75 11.84
C VAL A 106 -2.32 15.50 13.03
N THR A 107 -1.33 16.37 13.19
CA THR A 107 -0.44 16.34 14.35
C THR A 107 -0.88 17.43 15.31
N GLN A 108 -1.15 17.08 16.56
CA GLN A 108 -1.39 18.08 17.59
C GLN A 108 -0.07 18.83 17.84
N MET A 109 -0.03 20.13 17.51
CA MET A 109 1.09 20.99 17.88
C MET A 109 1.23 20.98 19.41
N ARG A 110 2.44 20.72 19.89
CA ARG A 110 2.75 20.91 21.31
C ARG A 110 2.81 22.42 21.58
N LEU A 111 2.15 22.86 22.65
CA LEU A 111 2.15 24.26 23.11
C LEU A 111 3.56 24.84 23.43
N ALA A 112 4.61 24.01 23.47
CA ALA A 112 5.97 24.42 23.83
C ALA A 112 6.70 25.21 22.73
N ASP A 113 6.19 25.23 21.49
CA ASP A 113 6.79 25.99 20.37
C ASP A 113 6.27 27.45 20.29
N GLN A 114 5.59 27.93 21.34
CA GLN A 114 5.03 29.30 21.42
C GLN A 114 5.74 30.22 22.43
N LEU A 115 6.93 29.85 22.91
CA LEU A 115 7.77 30.66 23.81
C LEU A 115 9.18 30.84 23.23
#